data_AF-A0A4P6HVS0-F1
#
_entry.id   AF-A0A4P6HVS0-F1
#
_cell.length_a   1.000
_cell.length_b   1.000
_cell.length_c   1.000
_cell.angle_alpha   90.00
_cell.angle_beta   90.00
_cell.angle_gamma   90.00
#
_symmetry.space_group_name_H-M   'P 1'
#
loop_
_entity.id
_entity.type
_entity.pdbx_description
1 polymer ?
#
loop_
_entity_poly.entity_id
_entity_poly.type
_entity_poly.pdbx_seq_one_letter_code
_entity_poly.pdbx_strand_id
1 'polypeptide(L)'
;MTASDVGAQDQSETDRLREALRSSTAQVRALEDQRTAIQAQLSQVTGERDGLKEEVTEAKAQAKKAEKDYRVAVREFNDRLEERNEALGKWKDAYAEAADVARTKDAERAKFEAEAAGWKARNNACVGKNQELVKVGRDLLGRYEDVTLGDKLVAREPLIGIGRVRVQNLLQDYGDKVLNQKIDQ
;
A
#
# COMPACT_ATOMS: atom_id res chain seq x y z
N MET A 1 -103.00 80.61 -5.99
CA MET A 1 -101.56 80.35 -6.21
C MET A 1 -101.22 79.04 -5.51
N THR A 2 -101.66 77.88 -6.04
CA THR A 2 -101.55 76.60 -5.28
C THR A 2 -101.62 75.30 -6.12
N ALA A 3 -101.59 75.32 -7.45
CA ALA A 3 -101.66 74.06 -8.23
C ALA A 3 -100.42 73.78 -9.09
N SER A 4 -99.76 74.81 -9.63
CA SER A 4 -98.63 74.64 -10.57
C SER A 4 -97.27 74.42 -9.88
N ASP A 5 -97.09 74.93 -8.66
CA ASP A 5 -95.82 74.82 -7.91
C ASP A 5 -95.63 73.42 -7.28
N VAL A 6 -96.75 72.81 -6.88
CA VAL A 6 -96.79 71.43 -6.34
C VAL A 6 -96.42 70.41 -7.43
N GLY A 7 -96.87 70.60 -8.68
CA GLY A 7 -96.52 69.72 -9.79
C GLY A 7 -95.07 69.81 -10.24
N ALA A 8 -94.43 70.99 -10.12
CA ALA A 8 -93.02 71.18 -10.46
C ALA A 8 -92.07 70.65 -9.38
N GLN A 9 -92.42 70.80 -8.09
CA GLN A 9 -91.68 70.17 -6.99
C GLN A 9 -91.74 68.64 -7.04
N ASP A 10 -92.92 68.07 -7.30
CA ASP A 10 -93.15 66.61 -7.41
C ASP A 10 -92.40 66.00 -8.62
N GLN A 11 -92.31 66.73 -9.74
CA GLN A 11 -91.47 66.35 -10.88
C GLN A 11 -89.96 66.39 -10.54
N SER A 12 -89.51 67.36 -9.74
CA SER A 12 -88.09 67.45 -9.35
C SER A 12 -87.66 66.35 -8.37
N GLU A 13 -88.54 65.96 -7.44
CA GLU A 13 -88.28 64.87 -6.50
C GLU A 13 -88.29 63.51 -7.20
N THR A 14 -89.23 63.30 -8.13
CA THR A 14 -89.27 62.07 -8.93
C THR A 14 -88.05 61.93 -9.84
N ASP A 15 -87.50 63.01 -10.41
CA ASP A 15 -86.27 62.96 -11.19
C ASP A 15 -85.02 62.69 -10.35
N ARG A 16 -84.93 63.25 -9.13
CA ARG A 16 -83.87 62.90 -8.17
C ARG A 16 -83.91 61.44 -7.76
N LEU A 17 -85.11 60.89 -7.51
CA LEU A 17 -85.29 59.48 -7.17
C LEU A 17 -84.89 58.56 -8.34
N ARG A 18 -85.23 58.93 -9.58
CA ARG A 18 -84.77 58.19 -10.77
C ARG A 18 -83.25 58.20 -10.90
N GLU A 19 -82.61 59.35 -10.66
CA GLU A 19 -81.16 59.45 -10.74
C GLU A 19 -80.46 58.68 -9.62
N ALA A 20 -80.98 58.75 -8.39
CA ALA A 20 -80.51 57.92 -7.28
C ALA A 20 -80.66 56.42 -7.58
N LEU A 21 -81.76 56.01 -8.21
CA LEU A 21 -81.98 54.62 -8.64
C LEU A 21 -81.00 54.19 -9.74
N ARG A 22 -80.72 55.03 -10.74
CA ARG A 22 -79.71 54.77 -11.78
C ARG A 22 -78.31 54.64 -11.18
N SER A 23 -77.93 55.58 -10.31
CA SER A 23 -76.65 55.55 -9.59
C SER A 23 -76.50 54.29 -8.73
N SER A 24 -77.54 53.93 -7.97
CA SER A 24 -77.56 52.70 -7.17
C SER A 24 -77.43 51.44 -8.04
N THR A 25 -78.16 51.39 -9.16
CA THR A 25 -78.07 50.27 -10.11
C THR A 25 -76.68 50.14 -10.72
N ALA A 26 -76.02 51.25 -11.04
CA ALA A 26 -74.65 51.26 -11.53
C ALA A 26 -73.66 50.79 -10.46
N GLN A 27 -73.84 51.21 -9.20
CA GLN A 27 -73.01 50.75 -8.07
C GLN A 27 -73.18 49.25 -7.81
N VAL A 28 -74.41 48.71 -7.86
CA VAL A 28 -74.65 47.27 -7.69
C VAL A 28 -73.93 46.48 -8.78
N ARG A 29 -74.02 46.88 -10.05
CA ARG A 29 -73.29 46.23 -11.15
C ARG A 29 -71.78 46.28 -10.95
N ALA A 30 -71.24 47.44 -10.58
CA ALA A 30 -69.80 47.58 -10.32
C ALA A 30 -69.32 46.67 -9.16
N LEU A 31 -70.12 46.55 -8.10
CA LEU A 31 -69.83 45.65 -6.98
C LEU A 31 -69.97 44.17 -7.36
N GLU A 32 -70.93 43.81 -8.21
CA GLU A 32 -71.08 42.45 -8.75
C GLU A 32 -69.88 42.06 -9.65
N ASP A 33 -69.42 42.98 -10.50
CA ASP A 33 -68.22 42.79 -11.32
C ASP A 33 -66.98 42.63 -10.45
N GLN A 34 -66.80 43.47 -9.42
CA GLN A 34 -65.71 43.37 -8.46
C GLN A 34 -65.75 42.05 -7.68
N ARG A 35 -66.94 41.63 -7.21
CA ARG A 35 -67.12 40.35 -6.52
C ARG A 35 -66.71 39.19 -7.42
N THR A 36 -67.11 39.21 -8.68
CA THR A 36 -66.77 38.17 -9.66
C THR A 36 -65.26 38.14 -9.91
N ALA A 37 -64.63 39.30 -10.06
CA ALA A 37 -63.18 39.42 -10.25
C ALA A 37 -62.40 38.90 -9.04
N ILE A 38 -62.78 39.29 -7.82
CA ILE A 38 -62.14 38.81 -6.59
C ILE A 38 -62.35 37.31 -6.40
N GLN A 39 -63.54 36.79 -6.72
CA GLN A 39 -63.82 35.36 -6.61
C GLN A 39 -63.00 34.54 -7.60
N ALA A 40 -62.78 35.04 -8.82
CA ALA A 40 -61.87 34.44 -9.79
C ALA A 40 -60.41 34.47 -9.27
N GLN A 41 -59.92 35.61 -8.78
CA GLN A 41 -58.58 35.72 -8.20
C GLN A 41 -58.38 34.79 -7.00
N LEU A 42 -59.38 34.67 -6.12
CA LEU A 42 -59.32 33.79 -4.96
C LEU A 42 -59.20 32.32 -5.39
N SER A 43 -59.94 31.91 -6.43
CA SER A 43 -59.84 30.55 -6.97
C SER A 43 -58.45 30.27 -7.57
N GLN A 44 -57.89 31.23 -8.30
CA GLN A 44 -56.55 31.13 -8.88
C GLN A 44 -55.47 31.02 -7.79
N VAL A 45 -55.43 31.95 -6.85
CA VAL A 45 -54.44 31.97 -5.75
C VAL A 45 -54.57 30.73 -4.86
N THR A 46 -55.80 30.23 -4.66
CA THR A 46 -56.03 28.98 -3.92
C THR A 46 -55.44 27.79 -4.66
N GLY A 47 -55.65 27.70 -5.99
CA GLY A 47 -55.05 26.66 -6.82
C GLY A 47 -53.52 26.71 -6.82
N GLU A 48 -52.93 27.89 -7.00
CA GLU A 48 -51.48 28.10 -6.95
C GLU A 48 -50.91 27.74 -5.57
N ARG A 49 -51.57 28.15 -4.49
CA ARG A 49 -51.16 27.81 -3.11
C ARG A 49 -51.17 26.30 -2.89
N ASP A 50 -52.18 25.61 -3.37
CA ASP A 50 -52.31 24.16 -3.17
C ASP A 50 -51.30 23.39 -4.03
N GLY A 51 -51.06 23.83 -5.27
CA GLY A 51 -49.97 23.31 -6.10
C GLY A 51 -48.59 23.52 -5.48
N LEU A 52 -48.28 24.73 -5.00
CA LEU A 52 -47.02 25.01 -4.30
C LEU A 52 -46.86 24.20 -3.01
N LYS A 53 -47.95 23.92 -2.30
CA LYS A 53 -47.91 23.04 -1.12
C LYS A 53 -47.53 21.61 -1.51
N GLU A 54 -48.11 21.07 -2.58
CA GLU A 54 -47.75 19.74 -3.09
C GLU A 54 -46.28 19.69 -3.50
N GLU A 55 -45.80 20.66 -4.28
CA GLU A 55 -44.39 20.76 -4.68
C GLU A 55 -43.44 20.83 -3.46
N VAL A 56 -43.78 21.62 -2.45
CA VAL A 56 -42.98 21.71 -1.22
C VAL A 56 -42.96 20.37 -0.46
N THR A 57 -44.08 19.65 -0.43
CA THR A 57 -44.10 18.32 0.22
C THR A 57 -43.27 17.30 -0.54
N GLU A 58 -43.32 17.33 -1.87
CA GLU A 58 -42.54 16.44 -2.72
C GLU A 58 -41.04 16.75 -2.62
N ALA A 59 -40.67 18.03 -2.73
CA ALA A 59 -39.29 18.48 -2.59
C ALA A 59 -38.70 18.10 -1.23
N LYS A 60 -39.47 18.23 -0.14
CA LYS A 60 -39.05 17.79 1.20
C LYS A 60 -38.85 16.28 1.27
N ALA A 61 -39.73 15.49 0.65
CA ALA A 61 -39.58 14.04 0.61
C ALA A 61 -38.34 13.62 -0.19
N GLN A 62 -38.10 14.24 -1.34
CA GLN A 62 -36.91 14.01 -2.16
C GLN A 62 -35.63 14.41 -1.42
N ALA A 63 -35.60 15.58 -0.77
CA ALA A 63 -34.45 16.03 0.02
C ALA A 63 -34.12 15.07 1.17
N LYS A 64 -35.14 14.59 1.90
CA LYS A 64 -34.97 13.62 2.98
C LYS A 64 -34.44 12.27 2.48
N LYS A 65 -34.89 11.84 1.30
CA LYS A 65 -34.38 10.63 0.63
C LYS A 65 -32.91 10.81 0.22
N ALA A 66 -32.59 11.92 -0.45
CA ALA A 66 -31.23 12.22 -0.87
C ALA A 66 -30.26 12.32 0.32
N GLU A 67 -30.67 12.93 1.43
CA GLU A 67 -29.87 12.99 2.66
C GLU A 67 -29.60 11.59 3.22
N LYS A 68 -30.61 10.72 3.24
CA LYS A 68 -30.46 9.33 3.70
C LYS A 68 -29.50 8.55 2.78
N ASP A 69 -29.71 8.63 1.48
CA ASP A 69 -28.90 7.92 0.48
C ASP A 69 -27.45 8.40 0.55
N TYR A 70 -27.22 9.71 0.70
CA TYR A 70 -25.89 10.28 0.90
C TYR A 70 -25.22 9.77 2.18
N ARG A 71 -25.94 9.72 3.31
CA ARG A 71 -25.39 9.17 4.56
C ARG A 71 -24.99 7.70 4.44
N VAL A 72 -25.79 6.90 3.74
CA VAL A 72 -25.46 5.49 3.46
C VAL A 72 -24.21 5.42 2.57
N ALA A 73 -24.18 6.18 1.47
CA ALA A 73 -23.05 6.19 0.54
C ALA A 73 -21.74 6.62 1.21
N VAL A 74 -21.77 7.63 2.08
CA VAL A 74 -20.60 8.07 2.86
C VAL A 74 -20.12 6.98 3.82
N ARG A 75 -21.04 6.29 4.51
CA ARG A 75 -20.68 5.17 5.39
C ARG A 75 -20.01 4.05 4.62
N GLU A 76 -20.65 3.58 3.55
CA GLU A 76 -20.08 2.51 2.72
C GLU A 76 -18.75 2.90 2.08
N PHE A 77 -18.59 4.16 1.70
CA PHE A 77 -17.32 4.66 1.17
C PHE A 77 -16.22 4.61 2.23
N ASN A 78 -16.50 5.04 3.46
CA ASN A 78 -15.54 4.97 4.57
C ASN A 78 -15.20 3.51 4.93
N ASP A 79 -16.19 2.63 4.99
CA ASP A 79 -15.98 1.20 5.27
C ASP A 79 -15.06 0.56 4.20
N ARG A 80 -15.32 0.85 2.92
CA ARG A 80 -14.44 0.39 1.82
C ARG A 80 -13.03 0.99 1.93
N LEU A 81 -12.91 2.25 2.34
CA LEU A 81 -11.62 2.92 2.46
C LEU A 81 -10.79 2.30 3.60
N GLU A 82 -11.43 1.95 4.71
CA GLU A 82 -10.81 1.20 5.81
C GLU A 82 -10.36 -0.19 5.37
N GLU A 83 -11.23 -0.97 4.71
CA GLU A 83 -10.89 -2.30 4.19
C GLU A 83 -9.70 -2.25 3.21
N ARG A 84 -9.67 -1.24 2.32
CA ARG A 84 -8.55 -1.04 1.40
C ARG A 84 -7.26 -0.66 2.13
N ASN A 85 -7.34 0.18 3.15
CA ASN A 85 -6.18 0.56 3.96
C ASN A 85 -5.60 -0.63 4.73
N GLU A 86 -6.45 -1.47 5.32
CA GLU A 86 -6.02 -2.71 5.97
C GLU A 86 -5.35 -3.66 4.98
N ALA A 87 -5.95 -3.85 3.80
CA ALA A 87 -5.36 -4.67 2.76
C ALA A 87 -3.98 -4.13 2.34
N LEU A 88 -3.87 -2.82 2.10
CA LEU A 88 -2.59 -2.18 1.78
C LEU A 88 -1.55 -2.35 2.89
N GLY A 89 -1.96 -2.28 4.17
CA GLY A 89 -1.09 -2.58 5.30
C GLY A 89 -0.55 -4.01 5.23
N LYS A 90 -1.44 -5.00 5.11
CA LYS A 90 -1.07 -6.42 4.99
C LYS A 90 -0.13 -6.69 3.80
N TRP A 91 -0.39 -6.06 2.65
CA TRP A 91 0.48 -6.18 1.47
C TRP A 91 1.88 -5.60 1.72
N LYS A 92 1.98 -4.45 2.41
CA LYS A 92 3.26 -3.86 2.77
C LYS A 92 4.04 -4.74 3.74
N ASP A 93 3.38 -5.26 4.76
CA ASP A 93 4.01 -6.14 5.75
C ASP A 93 4.51 -7.43 5.11
N ALA A 94 3.68 -8.07 4.29
CA ALA A 94 4.07 -9.28 3.55
C ALA A 94 5.25 -9.02 2.59
N TYR A 95 5.28 -7.85 1.94
CA TYR A 95 6.39 -7.49 1.06
C TYR A 95 7.68 -7.21 1.84
N ALA A 96 7.59 -6.57 3.00
CA ALA A 96 8.73 -6.34 3.89
C ALA A 96 9.30 -7.67 4.40
N GLU A 97 8.44 -8.58 4.85
CA GLU A 97 8.83 -9.92 5.29
C GLU A 97 9.50 -10.71 4.16
N ALA A 98 8.92 -10.70 2.95
CA ALA A 98 9.52 -11.35 1.79
C ALA A 98 10.90 -10.78 1.44
N ALA A 99 11.07 -9.46 1.53
CA ALA A 99 12.35 -8.81 1.29
C ALA A 99 13.40 -9.19 2.34
N ASP A 100 13.01 -9.29 3.61
CA ASP A 100 13.91 -9.69 4.70
C ASP A 100 14.29 -11.17 4.63
N VAL A 101 13.35 -12.04 4.27
CA VAL A 101 13.65 -13.46 3.98
C VAL A 101 14.63 -13.58 2.82
N ALA A 102 14.43 -12.81 1.73
CA ALA A 102 15.35 -12.82 0.59
C ALA A 102 16.77 -12.38 1.00
N ARG A 103 16.91 -11.25 1.71
CA ARG A 103 18.20 -10.76 2.22
C ARG A 103 18.88 -11.77 3.13
N THR A 104 18.12 -12.39 4.03
CA THR A 104 18.64 -13.40 4.95
C THR A 104 19.15 -14.62 4.18
N LYS A 105 18.39 -15.10 3.19
CA LYS A 105 18.78 -16.24 2.36
C LYS A 105 20.00 -15.94 1.50
N ASP A 106 20.12 -14.73 0.96
CA ASP A 106 21.30 -14.33 0.20
C ASP A 106 22.54 -14.23 1.10
N ALA A 107 22.41 -13.71 2.32
CA ALA A 107 23.48 -13.68 3.29
C ALA A 107 23.92 -15.10 3.73
N GLU A 108 22.96 -15.99 3.97
CA GLU A 108 23.22 -17.40 4.27
C GLU A 108 23.95 -18.09 3.11
N ARG A 109 23.50 -17.89 1.86
CA ARG A 109 24.14 -18.44 0.66
C ARG A 109 25.58 -17.94 0.54
N ALA A 110 25.81 -16.63 0.66
CA ALA A 110 27.15 -16.06 0.59
C ALA A 110 28.08 -16.64 1.68
N LYS A 111 27.56 -16.84 2.89
CA LYS A 111 28.31 -17.48 3.98
C LYS A 111 28.67 -18.93 3.63
N PHE A 112 27.72 -19.74 3.18
CA PHE A 112 27.99 -21.13 2.82
C PHE A 112 28.92 -21.26 1.61
N GLU A 113 28.81 -20.37 0.63
CA GLU A 113 29.73 -20.31 -0.51
C GLU A 113 31.16 -19.99 -0.05
N ALA A 114 31.33 -19.02 0.86
CA ALA A 114 32.63 -18.69 1.44
C ALA A 114 33.22 -19.85 2.25
N GLU A 115 32.41 -20.51 3.08
CA GLU A 115 32.83 -21.69 3.84
C GLU A 115 33.22 -22.86 2.91
N ALA A 116 32.42 -23.13 1.89
CA ALA A 116 32.70 -24.17 0.90
C ALA A 116 34.00 -23.89 0.12
N ALA A 117 34.21 -22.63 -0.28
CA ALA A 117 35.46 -22.21 -0.91
C ALA A 117 36.67 -22.40 0.02
N GLY A 118 36.54 -22.02 1.29
CA GLY A 118 37.58 -22.22 2.31
C GLY A 118 37.89 -23.70 2.55
N TRP A 119 36.88 -24.55 2.67
CA TRP A 119 37.04 -26.00 2.79
C TRP A 119 37.72 -26.62 1.56
N LYS A 120 37.31 -26.21 0.36
CA LYS A 120 37.92 -26.68 -0.89
C LYS A 120 39.39 -26.27 -0.97
N ALA A 121 39.73 -25.05 -0.60
CA ALA A 121 41.11 -24.57 -0.56
C ALA A 121 41.97 -25.37 0.44
N ARG A 122 41.49 -25.58 1.67
CA ARG A 122 42.17 -26.39 2.69
C ARG A 122 42.36 -27.84 2.25
N ASN A 123 41.33 -28.44 1.64
CA ASN A 123 41.43 -29.81 1.14
C ASN A 123 42.46 -29.93 0.02
N ASN A 124 42.47 -28.99 -0.93
CA ASN A 124 43.47 -28.97 -2.00
C ASN A 124 44.90 -28.80 -1.45
N ALA A 125 45.08 -27.94 -0.44
CA ALA A 125 46.37 -27.80 0.24
C ALA A 125 46.78 -29.11 0.93
N CYS A 126 45.87 -29.78 1.65
CA CYS A 126 46.11 -31.09 2.27
C CYS A 126 46.53 -32.15 1.25
N VAL A 127 45.81 -32.25 0.15
CA VAL A 127 46.15 -33.19 -0.94
C VAL A 127 47.54 -32.88 -1.50
N GLY A 128 47.85 -31.61 -1.79
CA GLY A 128 49.16 -31.21 -2.31
C GLY A 128 50.30 -31.51 -1.32
N LYS A 129 50.15 -31.15 -0.05
CA LYS A 129 51.12 -31.42 1.01
C LYS A 129 51.34 -32.91 1.24
N ASN A 130 50.27 -33.70 1.22
CA ASN A 130 50.37 -35.16 1.31
C ASN A 130 51.12 -35.77 0.13
N GLN A 131 50.91 -35.28 -1.09
CA GLN A 131 51.68 -35.72 -2.26
C GLN A 131 53.17 -35.40 -2.12
N GLU A 132 53.51 -34.21 -1.62
CA GLU A 132 54.91 -33.85 -1.34
C GLU A 132 55.53 -34.69 -0.23
N LEU A 133 54.80 -34.96 0.86
CA LEU A 133 55.25 -35.87 1.92
C LEU A 133 55.54 -37.27 1.40
N VAL A 134 54.70 -37.80 0.52
CA VAL A 134 54.94 -39.11 -0.12
C VAL A 134 56.21 -39.07 -0.98
N LYS A 135 56.49 -37.98 -1.71
CA LYS A 135 57.74 -37.84 -2.47
C LYS A 135 58.96 -37.80 -1.55
N VAL A 136 58.92 -36.98 -0.51
CA VAL A 136 59.99 -36.87 0.50
C VAL A 136 60.24 -38.22 1.16
N GLY A 137 59.18 -38.96 1.51
CA GLY A 137 59.29 -40.30 2.10
C GLY A 137 59.93 -41.32 1.15
N ARG A 138 59.57 -41.31 -0.14
CA ARG A 138 60.21 -42.19 -1.14
C ARG A 138 61.68 -41.84 -1.35
N ASP A 139 62.02 -40.56 -1.42
CA ASP A 139 63.40 -40.08 -1.55
C ASP A 139 64.25 -40.49 -0.33
N LEU A 140 63.70 -40.39 0.88
CA LEU A 140 64.35 -40.86 2.11
C LEU A 140 64.60 -42.39 2.09
N LEU A 141 63.61 -43.18 1.67
CA LEU A 141 63.75 -44.64 1.54
C LEU A 141 64.85 -45.00 0.53
N GLY A 142 64.90 -44.33 -0.62
CA GLY A 142 65.97 -44.54 -1.61
C GLY A 142 67.35 -44.24 -1.04
N ARG A 143 67.51 -43.11 -0.33
CA ARG A 143 68.79 -42.80 0.33
C ARG A 143 69.18 -43.77 1.44
N TYR A 144 68.20 -44.32 2.18
CA TYR A 144 68.46 -45.34 3.18
C TYR A 144 68.95 -46.66 2.56
N GLU A 145 68.38 -47.06 1.42
CA GLU A 145 68.84 -48.21 0.63
C GLU A 145 70.26 -47.98 0.10
N ASP A 146 70.55 -46.81 -0.45
CA ASP A 146 71.88 -46.44 -0.96
C ASP A 146 72.94 -46.43 0.14
N VAL A 147 72.64 -45.87 1.31
CA VAL A 147 73.54 -45.90 2.48
C VAL A 147 73.76 -47.34 2.94
N THR A 148 72.74 -48.18 2.97
CA THR A 148 72.87 -49.59 3.35
C THR A 148 73.73 -50.39 2.36
N LEU A 149 73.65 -50.08 1.06
CA LEU A 149 74.48 -50.72 0.03
C LEU A 149 75.93 -50.19 0.04
N GLY A 150 76.11 -48.88 0.21
CA GLY A 150 77.42 -48.22 0.30
C GLY A 150 78.17 -48.55 1.59
N ASP A 151 77.49 -48.62 2.74
CA ASP A 151 78.10 -48.96 4.03
C ASP A 151 78.48 -50.45 4.10
N LYS A 152 77.74 -51.34 3.42
CA LYS A 152 78.17 -52.74 3.25
C LYS A 152 79.49 -52.86 2.47
N LEU A 153 79.80 -51.90 1.60
CA LEU A 153 81.08 -51.79 0.90
C LEU A 153 82.17 -51.12 1.76
N VAL A 154 81.80 -50.20 2.68
CA VAL A 154 82.71 -49.35 3.47
C VAL A 154 82.99 -49.88 4.90
N ALA A 155 82.35 -50.97 5.33
CA ALA A 155 82.53 -51.63 6.64
C ALA A 155 83.97 -52.16 6.96
N ARG A 156 84.98 -51.73 6.20
CA ARG A 156 86.40 -52.07 6.35
C ARG A 156 87.31 -50.91 6.79
N GLU A 157 86.81 -49.70 7.06
CA GLU A 157 87.68 -48.59 7.49
C GLU A 157 87.24 -47.86 8.79
N PRO A 158 88.18 -47.51 9.70
CA PRO A 158 87.90 -46.86 10.97
C PRO A 158 87.76 -45.33 10.81
N LEU A 159 86.61 -44.85 10.30
CA LEU A 159 86.30 -43.41 10.14
C LEU A 159 84.87 -43.08 10.63
N ILE A 160 84.55 -43.49 11.85
CA ILE A 160 83.19 -43.48 12.42
C ILE A 160 82.65 -42.03 12.66
N GLY A 161 83.51 -41.01 12.60
CA GLY A 161 83.12 -39.60 12.83
C GLY A 161 82.45 -38.89 11.65
N ILE A 162 82.98 -39.07 10.43
CA ILE A 162 82.50 -38.36 9.22
C ILE A 162 81.16 -38.92 8.73
N GLY A 163 80.99 -40.24 8.78
CA GLY A 163 79.73 -40.90 8.45
C GLY A 163 78.58 -40.46 9.37
N ARG A 164 78.85 -40.32 10.67
CA ARG A 164 77.86 -39.87 11.66
C ARG A 164 77.35 -38.46 11.36
N VAL A 165 78.23 -37.50 11.06
CA VAL A 165 77.82 -36.12 10.74
C VAL A 165 77.01 -36.07 9.43
N ARG A 166 77.40 -36.88 8.43
CA ARG A 166 76.64 -36.99 7.16
C ARG A 166 75.23 -37.50 7.39
N VAL A 167 75.05 -38.54 8.20
CA VAL A 167 73.74 -39.09 8.57
C VAL A 167 72.93 -38.09 9.38
N GLN A 168 73.54 -37.35 10.30
CA GLN A 168 72.86 -36.30 11.08
C GLN A 168 72.37 -35.16 10.18
N ASN A 169 73.20 -34.66 9.27
CA ASN A 169 72.82 -33.61 8.30
C ASN A 169 71.70 -34.09 7.37
N LEU A 170 71.75 -35.36 6.96
CA LEU A 170 70.70 -35.97 6.15
C LEU A 170 69.37 -36.01 6.92
N LEU A 171 69.40 -36.50 8.15
CA LEU A 171 68.21 -36.60 8.99
C LEU A 171 67.60 -35.21 9.28
N GLN A 172 68.46 -34.20 9.47
CA GLN A 172 68.03 -32.81 9.64
C GLN A 172 67.37 -32.27 8.36
N ASP A 173 67.98 -32.44 7.18
CA ASP A 173 67.41 -31.99 5.90
C ASP A 173 66.04 -32.62 5.61
N TYR A 174 65.88 -33.92 5.87
CA TYR A 174 64.56 -34.57 5.74
C TYR A 174 63.57 -34.16 6.84
N GLY A 175 64.05 -33.90 8.05
CA GLY A 175 63.24 -33.31 9.12
C GLY A 175 62.66 -31.97 8.70
N ASP A 176 63.48 -31.10 8.13
CA ASP A 176 63.08 -29.78 7.61
C ASP A 176 62.11 -29.92 6.43
N LYS A 177 62.35 -30.86 5.50
CA LYS A 177 61.43 -31.16 4.38
C LYS A 177 60.05 -31.62 4.86
N VAL A 178 59.98 -32.46 5.89
CA VAL A 178 58.71 -32.91 6.48
C VAL A 178 58.01 -31.76 7.22
N LEU A 179 58.74 -30.98 8.00
CA LEU A 179 58.21 -29.81 8.69
C LEU A 179 57.63 -28.78 7.71
N ASN A 180 58.28 -28.55 6.58
CA ASN A 180 57.79 -27.66 5.51
C ASN A 180 56.47 -28.11 4.88
N GLN A 181 56.07 -29.38 5.05
CA GLN A 181 54.77 -29.86 4.56
C GLN A 181 53.67 -29.91 5.62
N LYS A 182 53.99 -29.57 6.88
CA LYS A 182 52.99 -29.45 7.94
C LYS A 182 51.97 -28.37 7.56
N ILE A 183 50.70 -28.66 7.79
CA ILE A 183 49.62 -27.67 7.66
C ILE A 183 49.40 -27.04 9.02
N ASP A 184 49.56 -25.72 9.09
CA ASP A 184 49.17 -24.94 10.26
C ASP A 184 47.64 -24.83 10.31
N GLN A 185 47.08 -25.02 11.51
CA GLN A 185 45.63 -25.04 11.74
C GLN A 185 45.00 -23.65 11.66
#